data_AF-W7TG11-F1
#
_entry.id   AF-W7TG11-F1
#
_cell.length_a   1.000
_cell.length_b   1.000
_cell.length_c   1.000
_cell.angle_alpha   90.00
_cell.angle_beta   90.00
_cell.angle_gamma   90.00
#
_symmetry.space_group_name_H-M   'P 1'
#
loop_
_entity.id
_entity.type
_entity.pdbx_description
1 polymer ?
#
loop_
_entity_poly.entity_id
_entity_poly.type
_entity_poly.pdbx_seq_one_letter_code
_entity_poly.pdbx_strand_id
1 'polypeptide(L)'
;MEEAKMSTGMEPGHENIDEGLYSRQLYVMGHEAQKRMQASDVLIVGVAGLGIEVAKNVILAGVKSVTLFDPAPVAYPDLAAQFYLSEADLGKPRDQASAPRLAELNPYVPVHVLEPEAGEALTAEAVKRYQVLCVTNRPLAEQLRLNAITHPLNIAFIASEVRGLCGSVFCDFGEAFLVSDPSDEPAINAMIGSITQPLLLPT
;
A
#
# COMPACT_ATOMS: atom_id res chain seq x y z
N MET A 1 25.73 -44.58 -19.81
CA MET A 1 24.93 -44.78 -18.58
C MET A 1 25.69 -44.04 -17.49
N GLU A 2 25.25 -42.93 -16.93
CA GLU A 2 23.93 -42.29 -16.89
C GLU A 2 24.19 -40.82 -16.50
N GLU A 3 23.69 -39.86 -17.29
CA GLU A 3 23.71 -38.45 -16.92
C GLU A 3 22.61 -38.21 -15.88
N ALA A 4 23.00 -37.78 -14.69
CA ALA A 4 22.06 -37.37 -13.66
C ALA A 4 21.41 -36.04 -14.05
N LYS A 5 20.18 -36.11 -14.55
CA LYS A 5 19.26 -34.97 -14.69
C LYS A 5 18.98 -34.37 -13.30
N MET A 6 19.54 -33.20 -13.01
CA MET A 6 19.02 -32.35 -11.94
C MET A 6 17.68 -31.76 -12.41
N SER A 7 16.61 -32.36 -11.93
CA SER A 7 15.25 -31.86 -12.01
C SER A 7 15.10 -30.66 -11.06
N THR A 8 15.21 -29.43 -11.59
CA THR A 8 14.70 -28.23 -10.90
C THR A 8 13.17 -28.23 -10.98
N GLY A 9 12.54 -28.96 -10.07
CA GLY A 9 11.13 -28.79 -9.75
C GLY A 9 10.96 -27.50 -8.95
N MET A 10 10.46 -26.45 -9.59
CA MET A 10 9.99 -25.26 -8.90
C MET A 10 8.65 -25.61 -8.23
N GLU A 11 8.67 -25.82 -6.91
CA GLU A 11 7.49 -25.99 -6.09
C GLU A 11 6.67 -24.68 -6.06
N PRO A 12 5.33 -24.73 -6.12
CA PRO A 12 4.49 -23.54 -6.09
C PRO A 12 4.26 -23.09 -4.64
N GLY A 13 4.88 -21.99 -4.24
CA GLY A 13 4.64 -21.35 -2.94
C GLY A 13 5.72 -20.33 -2.56
N HIS A 14 5.55 -19.06 -2.94
CA HIS A 14 6.39 -17.96 -2.43
C HIS A 14 5.98 -17.65 -0.98
N GLU A 15 6.30 -18.54 -0.03
CA GLU A 15 6.15 -18.28 1.41
C GLU A 15 7.38 -17.60 2.03
N ASN A 16 8.47 -17.46 1.29
CA ASN A 16 9.71 -16.87 1.77
C ASN A 16 9.91 -15.46 1.22
N ILE A 17 10.06 -14.50 2.13
CA ILE A 17 10.47 -13.12 1.83
C ILE A 17 11.86 -13.16 1.22
N ASP A 18 12.07 -12.44 0.11
CA ASP A 18 13.40 -12.22 -0.46
C ASP A 18 14.22 -11.30 0.45
N GLU A 19 14.97 -11.89 1.38
CA GLU A 19 15.82 -11.17 2.32
C GLU A 19 16.97 -10.41 1.63
N GLY A 20 17.33 -10.77 0.39
CA GLY A 20 18.33 -10.04 -0.38
C GLY A 20 17.79 -8.68 -0.83
N LEU A 21 16.56 -8.66 -1.37
CA LEU A 21 15.89 -7.43 -1.79
C LEU A 21 15.44 -6.58 -0.60
N TYR A 22 14.79 -7.19 0.40
CA TYR A 22 14.17 -6.47 1.53
C TYR A 22 15.07 -6.33 2.76
N SER A 23 16.36 -6.69 2.68
CA SER A 23 17.29 -6.72 3.83
C SER A 23 17.17 -5.52 4.77
N ARG A 24 17.28 -4.30 4.22
CA ARG A 24 17.24 -3.06 5.01
C ARG A 24 15.87 -2.75 5.58
N GLN A 25 14.82 -3.09 4.85
CA GLN A 25 13.43 -2.87 5.26
C GLN A 25 13.03 -3.82 6.39
N LEU A 26 13.52 -5.07 6.36
CA LEU A 26 13.23 -6.07 7.39
C LEU A 26 13.79 -5.69 8.77
N TYR A 27 14.88 -4.93 8.84
CA TYR A 27 15.39 -4.41 10.12
C TYR A 27 14.50 -3.34 10.75
N VAL A 28 13.61 -2.71 9.96
CA VAL A 28 12.68 -1.68 10.44
C VAL A 28 11.31 -2.28 10.68
N MET A 29 10.78 -3.06 9.75
CA MET A 29 9.41 -3.57 9.83
C MET A 29 9.29 -4.95 10.47
N GLY A 30 10.35 -5.75 10.41
CA GLY A 30 10.33 -7.16 10.79
C GLY A 30 9.58 -8.06 9.79
N HIS A 31 9.87 -9.36 9.85
CA HIS A 31 9.30 -10.36 8.94
C HIS A 31 7.78 -10.48 9.04
N GLU A 32 7.20 -10.37 10.24
CA GLU A 32 5.75 -10.54 10.43
C GLU A 32 4.95 -9.39 9.81
N ALA A 33 5.43 -8.15 9.88
CA ALA A 33 4.80 -7.04 9.18
C ALA A 33 4.92 -7.20 7.65
N GLN A 34 6.09 -7.63 7.16
CA GLN A 34 6.30 -7.85 5.74
C GLN A 34 5.40 -8.94 5.18
N LYS A 35 5.19 -10.05 5.91
CA LYS A 35 4.23 -11.11 5.51
C LYS A 35 2.81 -10.56 5.38
N ARG A 36 2.36 -9.73 6.32
CA ARG A 36 1.03 -9.09 6.23
C ARG A 36 0.93 -8.17 5.01
N MET A 37 1.98 -7.43 4.70
CA MET A 37 2.04 -6.58 3.50
C MET A 37 1.95 -7.41 2.22
N GLN A 38 2.69 -8.51 2.12
CA GLN A 38 2.66 -9.44 0.97
C GLN A 38 1.31 -10.16 0.79
N ALA A 39 0.41 -10.08 1.78
CA ALA A 39 -0.97 -10.57 1.69
C ALA A 39 -1.99 -9.45 1.39
N SER A 40 -1.57 -8.19 1.29
CA SER A 40 -2.45 -7.02 1.16
C SER A 40 -2.48 -6.45 -0.27
N ASP A 41 -3.67 -6.43 -0.87
CA ASP A 41 -3.98 -5.75 -2.12
C ASP A 41 -4.35 -4.27 -1.86
N VAL A 42 -3.71 -3.34 -2.57
CA VAL A 42 -3.89 -1.89 -2.39
C VAL A 42 -4.50 -1.25 -3.65
N LEU A 43 -5.54 -0.44 -3.50
CA LEU A 43 -6.10 0.39 -4.56
C LEU A 43 -5.71 1.86 -4.36
N ILE A 44 -5.18 2.49 -5.40
CA ILE A 44 -4.80 3.91 -5.42
C ILE A 44 -5.66 4.65 -6.42
N VAL A 45 -6.44 5.61 -5.92
CA VAL A 45 -7.37 6.44 -6.69
C VAL A 45 -6.75 7.80 -6.93
N GLY A 46 -6.50 8.13 -8.20
CA GLY A 46 -5.73 9.28 -8.63
C GLY A 46 -4.23 9.02 -8.62
N VAL A 47 -3.59 9.17 -9.80
CA VAL A 47 -2.15 8.93 -10.01
C VAL A 47 -1.45 10.10 -10.68
N ALA A 48 -1.88 11.32 -10.35
CA ALA A 48 -1.09 12.54 -10.54
C ALA A 48 0.16 12.52 -9.61
N GLY A 49 0.87 13.65 -9.47
CA GLY A 49 2.13 13.71 -8.71
C GLY A 49 2.11 13.11 -7.30
N LEU A 50 1.03 13.33 -6.52
CA LEU A 50 0.90 12.73 -5.19
C LEU A 50 0.67 11.21 -5.26
N GLY A 51 -0.29 10.77 -6.08
CA GLY A 51 -0.65 9.37 -6.20
C GLY A 51 0.46 8.50 -6.76
N ILE A 52 1.28 9.03 -7.68
CA ILE A 52 2.41 8.29 -8.23
C ILE A 52 3.51 8.06 -7.20
N GLU A 53 3.77 9.03 -6.31
CA GLU A 53 4.72 8.87 -5.21
C GLU A 53 4.24 7.84 -4.18
N VAL A 54 2.94 7.86 -3.85
CA VAL A 54 2.33 6.83 -3.01
C VAL A 54 2.51 5.45 -3.66
N ALA A 55 2.12 5.30 -4.93
CA ALA A 55 2.22 4.04 -5.67
C ALA A 55 3.66 3.51 -5.70
N LYS A 56 4.63 4.37 -6.05
CA LYS A 56 6.05 4.02 -6.07
C LYS A 56 6.52 3.44 -4.73
N ASN A 57 6.22 4.12 -3.62
CA ASN A 57 6.66 3.66 -2.30
C ASN A 57 5.95 2.37 -1.86
N VAL A 58 4.65 2.23 -2.12
CA VAL A 58 3.88 1.01 -1.80
C VAL A 58 4.40 -0.21 -2.59
N ILE A 59 4.72 -0.03 -3.86
CA ILE A 59 5.28 -1.09 -4.71
C ILE A 59 6.68 -1.50 -4.22
N LEU A 60 7.55 -0.53 -3.93
CA LEU A 60 8.88 -0.81 -3.39
C LEU A 60 8.81 -1.50 -2.02
N ALA A 61 7.79 -1.19 -1.21
CA ALA A 61 7.57 -1.82 0.08
C ALA A 61 7.17 -3.30 -0.01
N GLY A 62 6.72 -3.79 -1.18
CA GLY A 62 6.46 -5.22 -1.37
C GLY A 62 5.12 -5.70 -0.84
N VAL A 63 4.03 -5.00 -1.19
CA VAL A 63 2.65 -5.47 -0.95
C VAL A 63 2.26 -6.62 -1.89
N LYS A 64 1.08 -7.23 -1.72
CA LYS A 64 0.61 -8.31 -2.60
C LYS A 64 0.39 -7.84 -4.04
N SER A 65 -0.30 -6.72 -4.21
CA SER A 65 -0.53 -6.09 -5.52
C SER A 65 -0.92 -4.62 -5.34
N VAL A 66 -0.72 -3.84 -6.40
CA VAL A 66 -1.20 -2.46 -6.48
C VAL A 66 -2.12 -2.33 -7.69
N THR A 67 -3.33 -1.81 -7.48
CA THR A 67 -4.22 -1.41 -8.56
C THR A 67 -4.34 0.11 -8.61
N LEU A 68 -4.31 0.67 -9.81
CA LEU A 68 -4.45 2.10 -10.07
C LEU A 68 -5.83 2.39 -10.66
N PHE A 69 -6.42 3.52 -10.28
CA PHE A 69 -7.62 4.05 -10.90
C PHE A 69 -7.48 5.57 -11.10
N ASP A 70 -7.21 5.99 -12.32
CA ASP A 70 -7.23 7.39 -12.74
C ASP A 70 -7.46 7.49 -14.26
N PRO A 71 -8.70 7.30 -14.72
CA PRO A 71 -9.03 7.36 -16.15
C PRO A 71 -8.91 8.77 -16.74
N ALA A 72 -8.58 9.78 -15.92
CA ALA A 72 -8.39 11.14 -16.39
C ALA A 72 -7.20 11.20 -17.37
N PRO A 73 -7.31 11.98 -18.46
CA PRO A 73 -6.22 12.11 -19.41
C PRO A 73 -5.02 12.83 -18.78
N VAL A 74 -3.82 12.44 -19.21
CA VAL A 74 -2.59 13.16 -18.91
C VAL A 74 -2.69 14.56 -19.52
N ALA A 75 -2.42 15.57 -18.69
CA ALA A 75 -2.39 16.98 -19.06
C ALA A 75 -1.04 17.60 -18.69
N TYR A 76 -0.68 18.70 -19.35
CA TYR A 76 0.60 19.40 -19.10
C TYR A 76 0.91 19.69 -17.62
N PRO A 77 -0.05 20.14 -16.78
CA PRO A 77 0.24 20.37 -15.36
C PRO A 77 0.68 19.13 -14.58
N ASP A 78 0.30 17.92 -15.04
CA ASP A 78 0.68 16.68 -14.37
C ASP A 78 2.20 16.43 -14.46
N LEU A 79 2.82 16.83 -15.57
CA LEU A 79 4.26 16.63 -15.84
C LEU A 79 5.17 17.37 -14.85
N ALA A 80 4.64 18.33 -14.08
CA ALA A 80 5.41 19.07 -13.09
C ALA A 80 5.84 18.23 -11.88
N ALA A 81 5.04 17.23 -11.51
CA ALA A 81 5.27 16.40 -10.33
C ALA A 81 5.11 14.89 -10.59
N GLN A 82 4.59 14.50 -11.75
CA GLN A 82 4.42 13.12 -12.15
C GLN A 82 5.62 12.71 -13.02
N PHE A 83 6.61 12.05 -12.41
CA PHE A 83 7.92 11.76 -13.00
C PHE A 83 7.97 10.55 -13.96
N TYR A 84 6.87 9.82 -14.13
CA TYR A 84 6.76 8.72 -15.10
C TYR A 84 6.04 9.10 -16.40
N LEU A 85 5.38 10.26 -16.43
CA LEU A 85 4.70 10.76 -17.61
C LEU A 85 5.64 11.65 -18.43
N SER A 86 5.41 11.65 -19.74
CA SER A 86 6.12 12.51 -20.70
C SER A 86 5.11 13.24 -21.60
N GLU A 87 5.59 14.19 -22.41
CA GLU A 87 4.76 14.84 -23.43
C GLU A 87 4.15 13.83 -24.42
N ALA A 88 4.80 12.68 -24.66
CA ALA A 88 4.29 11.61 -25.51
C ALA A 88 3.07 10.87 -24.92
N ASP A 89 2.73 11.14 -23.65
CA ASP A 89 1.61 10.52 -22.94
C ASP A 89 0.39 11.43 -22.83
N LEU A 90 0.50 12.69 -23.28
CA LEU A 90 -0.62 13.64 -23.29
C LEU A 90 -1.87 13.03 -23.94
N GLY A 91 -3.00 13.16 -23.24
CA GLY A 91 -4.28 12.62 -23.68
C GLY A 91 -4.54 11.15 -23.35
N LYS A 92 -3.52 10.35 -22.99
CA LYS A 92 -3.72 8.97 -22.53
C LYS A 92 -4.27 8.96 -21.10
N PRO A 93 -5.00 7.92 -20.66
CA PRO A 93 -5.34 7.76 -19.24
C PRO A 93 -4.08 7.68 -18.37
N ARG A 94 -4.04 8.43 -17.27
CA ARG A 94 -2.84 8.54 -16.41
C ARG A 94 -2.44 7.21 -15.78
N ASP A 95 -3.42 6.42 -15.35
CA ASP A 95 -3.21 5.08 -14.81
C ASP A 95 -2.57 4.14 -15.82
N GLN A 96 -3.10 4.09 -17.05
CA GLN A 96 -2.57 3.26 -18.13
C GLN A 96 -1.17 3.71 -18.56
N ALA A 97 -0.92 5.02 -18.66
CA ALA A 97 0.39 5.55 -19.02
C ALA A 97 1.45 5.27 -17.93
N SER A 98 1.05 5.21 -16.67
CA SER A 98 1.97 5.03 -15.53
C SER A 98 2.24 3.56 -15.17
N ALA A 99 1.25 2.67 -15.36
CA ALA A 99 1.31 1.28 -14.91
C ALA A 99 2.55 0.50 -15.40
N PRO A 100 2.98 0.60 -16.68
CA PRO A 100 4.16 -0.13 -17.15
C PRO A 100 5.43 0.25 -16.39
N ARG A 101 5.62 1.54 -16.12
CA ARG A 101 6.81 2.05 -15.41
C ARG A 101 6.80 1.69 -13.93
N LEU A 102 5.63 1.68 -13.31
CA LEU A 102 5.46 1.25 -11.92
C LEU A 102 5.73 -0.25 -11.76
N ALA A 103 5.30 -1.08 -12.72
CA ALA A 103 5.53 -2.52 -12.70
C ALA A 103 7.02 -2.89 -12.76
N GLU A 104 7.87 -2.03 -13.33
CA GLU A 104 9.33 -2.22 -13.37
C GLU A 104 10.00 -2.07 -11.99
N LEU A 105 9.34 -1.46 -10.99
CA LEU A 105 9.94 -1.17 -9.69
C LEU A 105 10.18 -2.41 -8.83
N ASN A 106 9.27 -3.38 -8.86
CA ASN A 106 9.35 -4.56 -8.01
C ASN A 106 8.67 -5.76 -8.68
N PRO A 107 9.44 -6.79 -9.11
CA PRO A 107 8.88 -7.95 -9.81
C PRO A 107 7.93 -8.79 -8.94
N TYR A 108 7.97 -8.63 -7.61
CA TYR A 108 7.08 -9.33 -6.69
C TYR A 108 5.73 -8.65 -6.52
N VAL A 109 5.56 -7.42 -7.02
CA VAL A 109 4.32 -6.64 -6.85
C VAL A 109 3.68 -6.39 -8.22
N PRO A 110 2.69 -7.19 -8.63
CA PRO A 110 1.94 -6.92 -9.84
C PRO A 110 1.20 -5.58 -9.75
N VAL A 111 1.27 -4.81 -10.84
CA VAL A 111 0.57 -3.52 -10.99
C VAL A 111 -0.55 -3.68 -12.00
N HIS A 112 -1.76 -3.32 -11.60
CA HIS A 112 -2.98 -3.41 -12.42
C HIS A 112 -3.60 -2.04 -12.61
N VAL A 113 -4.40 -1.91 -13.67
CA VAL A 113 -5.30 -0.76 -13.87
C VAL A 113 -6.72 -1.26 -13.74
N LEU A 114 -7.51 -0.59 -12.92
CA LEU A 114 -8.93 -0.89 -12.79
C LEU A 114 -9.68 -0.17 -13.91
N GLU A 115 -10.26 -0.95 -14.83
CA GLU A 115 -11.09 -0.37 -15.88
C GLU A 115 -12.45 0.05 -15.30
N PRO A 116 -12.91 1.28 -15.57
CA PRO A 116 -14.26 1.68 -15.19
C PRO A 116 -15.29 0.87 -15.99
N GLU A 117 -16.31 0.35 -15.32
CA GLU A 117 -17.55 -0.02 -16.02
C GLU A 117 -18.12 1.27 -16.64
N ALA A 118 -18.55 1.21 -17.91
CA ALA A 118 -18.75 2.35 -18.81
C ALA A 118 -19.32 3.64 -18.15
N GLY A 119 -18.42 4.57 -17.77
CA GLY A 119 -18.77 5.88 -17.20
C GLY A 119 -19.22 5.88 -15.73
N GLU A 120 -19.14 4.73 -15.05
CA GLU A 120 -19.53 4.57 -13.66
C GLU A 120 -18.39 4.91 -12.69
N ALA A 121 -18.76 5.51 -11.56
CA ALA A 121 -17.85 5.73 -10.45
C ALA A 121 -17.46 4.39 -9.80
N LEU A 122 -16.36 4.38 -9.04
CA LEU A 122 -15.93 3.20 -8.27
C LEU A 122 -17.09 2.62 -7.44
N THR A 123 -17.44 1.37 -7.72
CA THR A 123 -18.52 0.61 -7.07
C THR A 123 -18.02 -0.07 -5.80
N ALA A 124 -18.93 -0.42 -4.89
CA ALA A 124 -18.57 -1.16 -3.68
C ALA A 124 -17.98 -2.53 -4.01
N GLU A 125 -18.48 -3.17 -5.06
CA GLU A 125 -18.03 -4.47 -5.56
C GLU A 125 -16.60 -4.44 -6.09
N ALA A 126 -16.19 -3.30 -6.69
CA ALA A 126 -14.82 -3.12 -7.12
C ALA A 126 -13.87 -2.95 -5.91
N VAL A 127 -14.30 -2.20 -4.89
CA VAL A 127 -13.45 -1.83 -3.74
C VAL A 127 -13.29 -2.98 -2.73
N LYS A 128 -14.30 -3.86 -2.56
CA LYS A 128 -14.32 -4.89 -1.49
C LYS A 128 -13.15 -5.88 -1.44
N ARG A 129 -12.38 -6.00 -2.53
CA ARG A 129 -11.26 -6.94 -2.63
C ARG A 129 -9.97 -6.40 -2.01
N TYR A 130 -9.89 -5.08 -1.82
CA TYR A 130 -8.68 -4.41 -1.34
C TYR A 130 -8.68 -4.33 0.19
N GLN A 131 -7.50 -4.36 0.78
CA GLN A 131 -7.32 -4.15 2.22
C GLN A 131 -7.10 -2.66 2.52
N VAL A 132 -6.55 -1.92 1.56
CA VAL A 132 -6.29 -0.48 1.68
C VAL A 132 -6.78 0.25 0.42
N LEU A 133 -7.52 1.32 0.63
CA LEU A 133 -7.91 2.30 -0.39
C LEU A 133 -7.23 3.63 -0.11
N CYS A 134 -6.35 4.07 -1.01
CA CYS A 134 -5.73 5.38 -0.94
C CYS A 134 -6.33 6.32 -2.00
N VAL A 135 -6.91 7.45 -1.57
CA VAL A 135 -7.56 8.42 -2.45
C VAL A 135 -6.76 9.72 -2.45
N THR A 136 -6.33 10.15 -3.64
CA THR A 136 -5.51 11.36 -3.78
C THR A 136 -6.20 12.46 -4.57
N ASN A 137 -6.16 13.69 -4.07
CA ASN A 137 -6.63 14.90 -4.75
C ASN A 137 -8.07 14.85 -5.33
N ARG A 138 -8.96 14.02 -4.77
CA ARG A 138 -10.37 13.92 -5.18
C ARG A 138 -11.26 14.90 -4.42
N PRO A 139 -12.40 15.36 -4.97
CA PRO A 139 -13.34 16.18 -4.23
C PRO A 139 -13.81 15.50 -2.94
N LEU A 140 -14.03 16.29 -1.89
CA LEU A 140 -14.49 15.78 -0.58
C LEU A 140 -15.73 14.89 -0.69
N ALA A 141 -16.69 15.24 -1.56
CA ALA A 141 -17.88 14.43 -1.80
C ALA A 141 -17.56 12.99 -2.23
N GLU A 142 -16.54 12.81 -3.06
CA GLU A 142 -16.09 11.49 -3.52
C GLU A 142 -15.34 10.75 -2.41
N GLN A 143 -14.53 11.45 -1.62
CA GLN A 143 -13.86 10.86 -0.45
C GLN A 143 -14.87 10.35 0.57
N LEU A 144 -15.90 11.15 0.89
CA LEU A 144 -16.98 10.74 1.80
C LEU A 144 -17.76 9.54 1.27
N ARG A 145 -18.06 9.53 -0.04
CA ARG A 145 -18.75 8.41 -0.70
C ARG A 145 -17.93 7.12 -0.60
N LEU A 146 -16.64 7.19 -0.91
CA LEU A 146 -15.75 6.04 -0.82
C LEU A 146 -15.54 5.58 0.63
N ASN A 147 -15.39 6.52 1.58
CA ASN A 147 -15.23 6.16 2.99
C ASN A 147 -16.48 5.49 3.56
N ALA A 148 -17.67 5.95 3.17
CA ALA A 148 -18.93 5.32 3.55
C ALA A 148 -19.07 3.85 3.06
N ILE A 149 -18.33 3.48 2.00
CA ILE A 149 -18.24 2.10 1.50
C ILE A 149 -17.17 1.33 2.28
N THR A 150 -15.98 1.89 2.47
CA THR A 150 -14.82 1.19 3.06
C THR A 150 -14.94 0.96 4.55
N HIS A 151 -15.46 1.94 5.30
CA HIS A 151 -15.56 1.90 6.76
C HIS A 151 -16.33 0.67 7.28
N PRO A 152 -17.58 0.39 6.85
CA PRO A 152 -18.32 -0.79 7.33
C PRO A 152 -17.72 -2.12 6.84
N LEU A 153 -16.88 -2.11 5.80
CA LEU A 153 -16.21 -3.29 5.27
C LEU A 153 -14.84 -3.54 5.93
N ASN A 154 -14.44 -2.70 6.90
CA ASN A 154 -13.14 -2.76 7.56
C ASN A 154 -11.96 -2.68 6.57
N ILE A 155 -12.13 -1.89 5.51
CA ILE A 155 -11.09 -1.59 4.53
C ILE A 155 -10.42 -0.30 4.99
N ALA A 156 -9.10 -0.32 5.14
CA ALA A 156 -8.37 0.86 5.56
C ALA A 156 -8.46 1.95 4.49
N PHE A 157 -8.94 3.13 4.87
CA PHE A 157 -9.11 4.27 4.00
C PHE A 157 -8.08 5.35 4.33
N ILE A 158 -7.39 5.83 3.32
CA ILE A 158 -6.44 6.95 3.42
C ILE A 158 -6.82 7.97 2.37
N ALA A 159 -7.10 9.21 2.77
CA ALA A 159 -7.25 10.32 1.85
C ALA A 159 -6.09 11.29 2.01
N SER A 160 -5.52 11.75 0.89
CA SER A 160 -4.44 12.71 0.91
C SER A 160 -4.61 13.75 -0.20
N GLU A 161 -4.26 14.99 0.10
CA GLU A 161 -4.33 16.09 -0.87
C GLU A 161 -3.09 16.98 -0.77
N VAL A 162 -2.68 17.54 -1.91
CA VAL A 162 -1.65 18.57 -2.00
C VAL A 162 -2.18 19.73 -2.84
N ARG A 163 -2.13 20.93 -2.28
CA ARG A 163 -2.54 22.20 -2.89
C ARG A 163 -1.40 23.22 -2.73
N GLY A 164 -0.48 23.22 -3.68
CA GLY A 164 0.72 24.08 -3.62
C GLY A 164 1.61 23.72 -2.43
N LEU A 165 1.75 24.65 -1.47
CA LEU A 165 2.57 24.47 -0.26
C LEU A 165 1.82 23.79 0.90
N CYS A 166 0.53 23.52 0.74
CA CYS A 166 -0.29 22.88 1.76
C CYS A 166 -0.59 21.44 1.37
N GLY A 167 -0.65 20.56 2.36
CA GLY A 167 -1.13 19.19 2.19
C GLY A 167 -1.88 18.71 3.42
N SER A 168 -2.67 17.66 3.25
CA SER A 168 -3.45 17.04 4.32
C SER A 168 -3.47 15.53 4.13
N VAL A 169 -3.49 14.80 5.23
CA VAL A 169 -3.69 13.34 5.25
C VAL A 169 -4.79 13.04 6.26
N PHE A 170 -5.68 12.14 5.88
CA PHE A 170 -6.73 11.58 6.72
C PHE A 170 -6.64 10.05 6.65
N CYS A 171 -6.79 9.39 7.80
CA CYS A 171 -6.76 7.94 7.91
C CYS A 171 -7.98 7.45 8.69
N ASP A 172 -8.65 6.44 8.15
CA ASP A 172 -9.75 5.72 8.78
C ASP A 172 -9.50 4.22 8.60
N PHE A 173 -9.09 3.54 9.67
CA PHE A 173 -8.77 2.11 9.65
C PHE A 173 -9.88 1.24 10.26
N GLY A 174 -11.10 1.78 10.36
CA GLY A 174 -12.24 1.15 11.01
C GLY A 174 -12.22 1.33 12.53
N GLU A 175 -13.32 0.90 13.18
CA GLU A 175 -13.51 1.06 14.63
C GLU A 175 -12.63 0.12 15.48
N ALA A 176 -12.19 -1.00 14.89
CA ALA A 176 -11.52 -2.09 15.60
C ALA A 176 -10.07 -2.32 15.10
N PHE A 177 -9.36 -1.26 14.74
CA PHE A 177 -7.97 -1.36 14.33
C PHE A 177 -7.04 -1.65 15.52
N LEU A 178 -6.29 -2.75 15.44
CA LEU A 178 -5.38 -3.18 16.50
C LEU A 178 -3.93 -2.80 16.18
N VAL A 179 -3.31 -2.05 17.09
CA VAL A 179 -1.88 -1.71 17.04
C VAL A 179 -1.11 -2.69 17.91
N SER A 180 -0.29 -3.55 17.28
CA SER A 180 0.53 -4.54 18.00
C SER A 180 1.83 -3.97 18.56
N ASP A 181 2.39 -2.97 17.90
CA ASP A 181 3.61 -2.27 18.29
C ASP A 181 3.41 -0.76 18.08
N PRO A 182 3.28 0.04 19.15
CA PRO A 182 3.02 1.48 19.05
C PRO A 182 4.28 2.35 18.95
N SER A 183 5.48 1.85 19.28
CA SER A 183 6.66 2.70 19.44
C SER A 183 7.92 2.22 18.73
N ASP A 184 7.94 1.00 18.17
CA ASP A 184 9.11 0.43 17.49
C ASP A 184 10.36 0.36 18.40
N GLU A 185 10.15 0.45 19.72
CA GLU A 185 11.22 0.39 20.71
C GLU A 185 11.46 -1.06 21.13
N PRO A 186 12.73 -1.50 21.23
CA PRO A 186 13.02 -2.84 21.69
C PRO A 186 12.52 -3.04 23.12
N ALA A 187 12.02 -4.25 23.40
CA ALA A 187 11.56 -4.60 24.74
C ALA A 187 12.65 -4.32 25.78
N ILE A 188 12.28 -3.59 26.84
CA ILE A 188 13.20 -3.24 27.92
C ILE A 188 13.57 -4.51 28.67
N ASN A 189 14.86 -4.84 28.65
CA ASN A 189 15.42 -5.94 29.41
C ASN A 189 16.24 -5.39 30.58
N ALA A 190 15.97 -5.84 31.80
CA ALA A 190 16.66 -5.41 33.01
C ALA A 190 16.94 -6.58 33.95
N MET A 191 18.10 -6.56 34.61
CA MET A 191 18.42 -7.52 35.66
C MET A 191 17.72 -7.12 36.96
N ILE A 192 16.97 -8.05 37.56
CA ILE A 192 16.24 -7.82 38.80
C ILE A 192 17.11 -8.26 39.98
N GLY A 193 17.38 -7.35 40.91
CA GLY A 193 18.17 -7.64 42.12
C GLY A 193 17.37 -8.32 43.24
N SER A 194 16.15 -7.86 43.50
CA SER A 194 15.23 -8.48 44.46
C SER A 194 13.78 -8.01 44.22
N ILE A 195 12.80 -8.79 44.66
CA ILE A 195 11.37 -8.44 44.63
C ILE A 195 10.84 -8.60 46.06
N THR A 196 10.40 -7.52 46.69
CA THR A 196 9.83 -7.54 48.04
C THR A 196 8.36 -7.96 48.00
N GLN A 197 7.84 -8.51 49.11
CA GLN A 197 6.40 -8.73 49.24
C GLN A 197 5.65 -7.38 49.26
N PRO A 198 4.51 -7.26 48.56
CA PRO A 198 3.71 -6.04 48.60
C PRO A 198 3.20 -5.79 50.03
N LEU A 199 3.19 -4.52 50.43
CA LEU A 199 2.57 -4.08 51.68
C LEU A 199 1.07 -4.43 51.66
N LEU A 200 0.68 -5.48 52.37
CA LEU A 200 -0.71 -5.67 52.77
C LEU A 200 -1.06 -4.51 53.71
N LEU A 201 -1.87 -3.56 53.23
CA LEU A 201 -2.47 -2.56 54.11
C LEU A 201 -3.28 -3.32 55.19
N PRO A 202 -3.09 -3.03 56.48
CA PRO A 202 -3.87 -3.66 57.53
C PRO A 202 -5.35 -3.31 57.33
N THR A 203 -6.19 -4.35 57.28
CA THR A 203 -7.67 -4.27 57.24
C THR A 203 -8.23 -3.65 58.51
#